data_AF-A0ABD4YLY9-F1
#
_entry.id   AF-A0ABD4YLY9-F1
#
_cell.length_a   1.000
_cell.length_b   1.000
_cell.length_c   1.000
_cell.angle_alpha   90.00
_cell.angle_beta   90.00
_cell.angle_gamma   90.00
#
_symmetry.space_group_name_H-M   'P 1'
#
loop_
_entity.id
_entity.type
_entity.pdbx_description
1 polymer ?
#
loop_
_entity_poly.entity_id
_entity_poly.type
_entity_poly.pdbx_seq_one_letter_code
_entity_poly.pdbx_strand_id
1 'polypeptide(L)'
;MSTRTPIAKMGKTINAAEVEFKVGRSVYKVEVPAATRCCFLSGGTNGGRWVVDDLSFLNPNSAVYHDADHYGIPVPETNVIEDPRRT
;
A
#
# COMPACT_ATOMS: atom_id res chain seq x y z
N MET A 1 9.79 2.15 20.52
CA MET A 1 9.82 2.55 19.09
C MET A 1 9.16 1.44 18.29
N SER A 2 8.18 1.74 17.43
CA SER A 2 7.57 0.74 16.55
C SER A 2 8.45 0.59 15.30
N THR A 3 9.09 -0.55 15.13
CA THR A 3 9.91 -0.82 13.94
C THR A 3 8.97 -1.05 12.76
N ARG A 4 9.04 -0.19 11.74
CA ARG A 4 8.25 -0.35 10.51
C ARG A 4 8.54 -1.72 9.91
N THR A 5 7.49 -2.45 9.54
CA THR A 5 7.62 -3.79 8.94
C THR A 5 8.54 -3.70 7.72
N PRO A 6 9.56 -4.57 7.62
CA PRO A 6 10.53 -4.48 6.54
C PRO A 6 9.85 -4.71 5.18
N ILE A 7 10.30 -3.95 4.18
CA ILE A 7 9.88 -4.11 2.79
C ILE A 7 10.59 -5.33 2.23
N ALA A 8 9.78 -6.35 1.92
CA ALA A 8 10.24 -7.62 1.42
C ALA A 8 10.03 -7.81 -0.07
N LYS A 9 9.19 -7.03 -0.78
CA LYS A 9 9.05 -7.00 -2.26
C LYS A 9 8.66 -5.62 -2.77
N MET A 10 8.94 -5.33 -4.04
CA MET A 10 8.49 -4.12 -4.74
C MET A 10 7.66 -4.55 -5.95
N GLY A 11 6.74 -3.70 -6.38
CA GLY A 11 5.90 -3.95 -7.54
C GLY A 11 5.08 -2.73 -7.90
N LYS A 12 4.14 -2.90 -8.83
CA LYS A 12 3.23 -1.84 -9.27
C LYS A 12 1.82 -2.38 -9.45
N THR A 13 0.83 -1.50 -9.30
CA THR A 13 -0.56 -1.85 -9.62
C THR A 13 -0.73 -2.12 -11.13
N ILE A 14 -1.50 -3.15 -11.47
CA ILE A 14 -1.80 -3.51 -12.87
C ILE A 14 -2.89 -2.58 -13.41
N ASN A 15 -4.02 -2.50 -12.69
CA ASN A 15 -5.16 -1.66 -13.03
C ASN A 15 -5.44 -0.63 -11.92
N ALA A 16 -6.16 0.43 -12.28
CA ALA A 16 -6.74 1.33 -11.29
C ALA A 16 -7.77 0.55 -10.45
N ALA A 17 -7.77 0.77 -9.14
CA ALA A 17 -8.64 0.05 -8.22
C ALA A 17 -9.15 0.98 -7.11
N GLU A 18 -10.44 0.90 -6.82
CA GLU A 18 -11.00 1.49 -5.60
C GLU A 18 -10.78 0.52 -4.44
N VAL A 19 -10.12 1.00 -3.41
CA VAL A 19 -9.79 0.23 -2.21
C VAL A 19 -10.47 0.88 -1.00
N GLU A 20 -11.08 0.05 -0.16
CA GLU A 20 -11.55 0.45 1.16
C GLU A 20 -10.40 0.34 2.18
N PHE A 21 -9.87 1.49 2.60
CA PHE A 21 -8.78 1.58 3.57
C PHE A 21 -9.33 1.92 4.96
N LYS A 22 -9.18 0.99 5.91
CA LYS A 22 -9.70 1.12 7.28
C LYS A 22 -8.56 1.31 8.29
N VAL A 23 -8.66 2.35 9.10
CA VAL A 23 -7.72 2.65 10.19
C VAL A 23 -8.50 2.97 11.45
N GLY A 24 -8.50 2.04 12.42
CA GLY A 24 -9.29 2.17 13.63
C GLY A 24 -10.80 2.30 13.33
N ARG A 25 -11.37 3.47 13.60
CA ARG A 25 -12.78 3.79 13.29
C ARG A 25 -12.97 4.53 11.96
N SER A 26 -11.88 4.93 11.31
CA SER A 26 -11.90 5.65 10.03
C SER A 26 -11.97 4.67 8.88
N VAL A 27 -12.81 4.98 7.88
CA VAL A 27 -12.95 4.23 6.63
C VAL A 27 -12.80 5.21 5.47
N TYR A 28 -11.81 4.97 4.63
CA TYR A 28 -11.51 5.77 3.44
C TYR A 28 -11.78 4.95 2.19
N LYS A 29 -12.40 5.55 1.18
CA LYS A 29 -12.44 5.02 -0.18
C LYS A 29 -11.33 5.71 -0.97
N VAL A 30 -10.34 4.94 -1.40
CA VAL A 30 -9.17 5.46 -2.11
C VAL A 30 -9.12 4.85 -3.49
N GLU A 31 -9.11 5.70 -4.51
CA GLU A 31 -8.84 5.29 -5.88
C GLU A 31 -7.31 5.25 -6.08
N VAL A 32 -6.77 4.05 -6.20
CA VAL A 32 -5.35 3.84 -6.48
C VAL A 32 -5.17 3.74 -8.00
N PRO A 33 -4.41 4.65 -8.63
CA PRO A 33 -4.19 4.60 -10.07
C PRO A 33 -3.45 3.34 -10.53
N ALA A 34 -3.57 2.99 -11.82
CA ALA A 34 -2.72 1.96 -12.42
C ALA A 34 -1.25 2.40 -12.43
N ALA A 35 -0.33 1.42 -12.48
CA ALA A 35 1.12 1.64 -12.45
C ALA A 35 1.66 2.39 -11.21
N THR A 36 0.87 2.44 -10.13
CA THR A 36 1.28 3.03 -8.84
C THR A 36 2.26 2.10 -8.15
N ARG A 37 3.35 2.65 -7.59
CA ARG A 37 4.36 1.86 -6.89
C ARG A 37 3.80 1.26 -5.60
N CYS A 38 4.03 -0.02 -5.40
CA CYS A 38 3.64 -0.80 -4.24
C CYS A 38 4.85 -1.51 -3.62
N CYS A 39 4.75 -1.81 -2.34
CA CYS A 39 5.71 -2.62 -1.62
C CYS A 39 5.01 -3.72 -0.81
N PHE A 40 5.65 -4.88 -0.72
CA PHE A 40 5.19 -5.97 0.14
C PHE A 40 5.85 -5.85 1.49
N LEU A 41 5.06 -5.68 2.54
CA LEU A 41 5.52 -5.68 3.91
C LEU A 41 5.49 -7.12 4.44
N SER A 42 6.67 -7.71 4.70
CA SER A 42 6.76 -9.07 5.23
C SER A 42 6.50 -9.10 6.74
N GLY A 43 5.49 -9.85 7.16
CA GLY A 43 5.14 -10.02 8.57
C GLY A 43 3.66 -9.83 8.87
N GLY A 44 3.28 -9.98 10.14
CA GLY A 44 1.87 -9.96 10.57
C GLY A 44 1.18 -11.32 10.46
N THR A 45 -0.11 -11.36 10.80
CA THR A 45 -0.88 -12.60 11.02
C THR A 45 -1.00 -13.49 9.78
N ASN A 46 -0.79 -12.96 8.57
CA ASN A 46 -1.00 -13.67 7.29
C ASN A 46 0.26 -13.75 6.41
N GLY A 47 1.47 -13.61 6.97
CA GLY A 47 2.72 -13.74 6.22
C GLY A 47 3.13 -12.50 5.39
N GLY A 48 2.29 -11.46 5.34
CA GLY A 48 2.59 -10.17 4.76
C GLY A 48 1.40 -9.57 4.00
N ARG A 49 1.59 -8.36 3.46
CA ARG A 49 0.60 -7.72 2.60
C ARG A 49 1.25 -6.74 1.62
N TRP A 50 0.65 -6.59 0.45
CA TRP A 50 0.98 -5.52 -0.47
C TRP A 50 0.32 -4.21 -0.03
N VAL A 51 1.09 -3.14 -0.02
CA VAL A 51 0.60 -1.79 0.22
C VAL A 51 1.11 -0.83 -0.84
N VAL A 52 0.38 0.26 -1.06
CA VAL A 52 0.85 1.39 -1.85
C VAL A 52 2.05 2.04 -1.15
N ASP A 53 3.11 2.28 -1.92
CA ASP A 53 4.33 2.95 -1.46
C ASP A 53 4.43 4.39 -2.01
N ASP A 54 3.89 4.64 -3.21
CA ASP A 54 3.79 5.98 -3.78
C ASP A 54 2.43 6.60 -3.50
N LEU A 55 2.40 7.60 -2.62
CA LEU A 55 1.20 8.33 -2.21
C LEU A 55 1.06 9.69 -2.90
N SER A 56 1.83 9.96 -3.95
CA SER A 56 1.84 11.27 -4.66
C SER A 56 0.48 11.67 -5.26
N PHE A 57 -0.43 10.70 -5.47
CA PHE A 57 -1.78 10.94 -5.94
C PHE A 57 -2.74 11.41 -4.84
N LEU A 58 -2.32 11.41 -3.57
CA LEU A 58 -3.11 11.91 -2.43
C LEU A 58 -2.67 13.32 -2.04
N ASN A 59 -3.60 14.08 -1.44
CA ASN A 59 -3.28 15.38 -0.85
C ASN A 59 -2.46 15.18 0.43
N PRO A 60 -1.23 15.70 0.53
CA PRO A 60 -0.35 15.49 1.69
C PRO A 60 -0.90 16.08 3.00
N ASN A 61 -1.86 17.02 2.93
CA ASN A 61 -2.49 17.63 4.11
C ASN A 61 -3.75 16.87 4.57
N SER A 62 -4.10 15.76 3.92
CA SER A 62 -5.31 14.99 4.25
C SER A 62 -5.03 13.93 5.32
N ALA A 63 -6.05 13.64 6.14
CA ALA A 63 -5.96 12.56 7.14
C ALA A 63 -5.63 11.20 6.49
N VAL A 64 -6.21 10.93 5.30
CA VAL A 64 -5.94 9.70 4.55
C VAL A 64 -4.48 9.57 4.15
N TYR A 65 -3.79 10.67 3.81
CA TYR A 65 -2.37 10.64 3.49
C TYR A 65 -1.54 10.25 4.72
N HIS A 66 -1.78 10.86 5.87
CA HIS A 66 -1.04 10.55 7.10
C HIS A 66 -1.26 9.10 7.55
N ASP A 67 -2.49 8.62 7.46
CA ASP A 67 -2.81 7.23 7.77
C ASP A 67 -2.19 6.26 6.75
N ALA A 68 -2.22 6.60 5.45
CA ALA A 68 -1.61 5.80 4.39
C ALA A 68 -0.08 5.75 4.52
N ASP A 69 0.57 6.86 4.87
CA ASP A 69 2.02 6.91 5.10
C ASP A 69 2.43 6.03 6.29
N HIS A 70 1.59 5.99 7.32
CA HIS A 70 1.87 5.20 8.52
C HIS A 70 1.57 3.71 8.36
N TYR A 71 0.41 3.36 7.77
CA TYR A 71 -0.07 1.98 7.73
C TYR A 71 0.07 1.31 6.35
N GLY A 72 0.18 2.09 5.28
CA GLY A 72 0.11 1.64 3.90
C GLY A 72 -1.32 1.31 3.46
N ILE A 73 -1.73 1.79 2.29
CA ILE A 73 -3.03 1.44 1.70
C ILE A 73 -2.93 0.01 1.15
N PRO A 74 -3.74 -0.95 1.62
CA PRO A 74 -3.64 -2.34 1.18
C PRO A 74 -4.04 -2.48 -0.28
N VAL A 75 -3.31 -3.28 -1.05
CA VAL A 75 -3.65 -3.59 -2.45
C VAL A 75 -3.81 -5.09 -2.61
N PRO A 76 -4.82 -5.58 -3.37
CA PRO A 76 -4.93 -7.01 -3.67
C PRO A 76 -3.70 -7.49 -4.43
N GLU A 77 -3.11 -8.62 -4.01
CA GLU A 77 -1.96 -9.23 -4.68
C GLU A 77 -2.24 -9.55 -6.16
N THR A 78 -3.48 -9.91 -6.49
CA THR A 78 -3.92 -10.17 -7.86
C THR A 78 -3.88 -8.93 -8.76
N ASN A 79 -3.81 -7.73 -8.18
CA ASN A 79 -3.69 -6.46 -8.92
C ASN A 79 -2.28 -5.86 -8.82
N VAL A 80 -1.27 -6.64 -8.41
CA VAL A 80 0.12 -6.21 -8.35
C VAL A 80 0.97 -7.06 -9.28
N ILE A 81 1.76 -6.40 -10.11
CA ILE A 81 2.89 -7.03 -10.80
C ILE A 81 4.15 -6.80 -9.97
N GLU A 82 4.71 -7.88 -9.43
CA GLU A 82 5.97 -7.83 -8.67
C GLU A 82 7.10 -7.44 -9.63
N ASP A 83 7.90 -6.44 -9.24
CA ASP A 83 9.10 -6.11 -9.99
C ASP A 83 10.09 -7.28 -9.82
N PRO A 84 10.57 -7.90 -10.91
CA PRO A 84 11.53 -8.98 -10.81
C PRO A 84 12.78 -8.44 -10.15
N ARG A 85 13.02 -8.82 -8.90
CA ARG A 85 14.23 -8.40 -8.21
C ARG A 85 15.45 -8.93 -8.95
N ARG A 86 16.30 -8.00 -9.41
CA ARG A 86 17.74 -8.23 -9.51
C ARG A 86 18.21 -8.58 -8.10
N THR A 87 18.52 -9.86 -7.89
CA THR A 87 19.27 -10.39 -6.75
C THR A 87 20.54 -9.59 -6.49
#